data_AF-A0A162Q4N4-F1
#
_entry.id   AF-A0A162Q4N4-F1
#
_cell.length_a   1.000
_cell.length_b   1.000
_cell.length_c   1.000
_cell.angle_alpha   90.00
_cell.angle_beta   90.00
_cell.angle_gamma   90.00
#
_symmetry.space_group_name_H-M   'P 1'
#
loop_
_entity.id
_entity.type
_entity.pdbx_description
1 polymer ?
#
loop_
_entity_poly.entity_id
_entity_poly.type
_entity_poly.pdbx_seq_one_letter_code
_entity_poly.pdbx_strand_id
1 'polypeptide(L)'
;DKQLRDKMIEVLHSKLDNFLIGFPIGYYSMENLLPESRDTWRSQIAWIYPRLKKYLPASRIFYNSSMTRPYAHYADKTVSKQYFEKLRNIWKERDILLIEGEKSRLGVGNDLFANANSVERILAPKHNAFDKYYEIIEFVKKFDKTKLVLIALGPTATVMAYDLAVLNFQAVDIGNVDIEYEWYLRGATSKVKIEGKYTSEAIGGRDVKELNDPVYQRQIIKTFLSDE
;
A
#
# COMPACT_ATOMS: atom_id res chain seq x y z
N ASP A 1 15.79 11.22 2.17
CA ASP A 1 15.36 11.76 3.47
C ASP A 1 16.01 10.97 4.61
N LYS A 2 16.64 11.65 5.57
CA LYS A 2 17.31 11.00 6.72
C LYS A 2 16.30 10.54 7.78
N GLN A 3 15.28 11.34 8.04
CA GLN A 3 14.28 11.09 9.07
C GLN A 3 13.41 9.87 8.73
N LEU A 4 12.96 9.77 7.48
CA LEU A 4 12.25 8.60 6.97
C LEU A 4 13.09 7.33 7.10
N ARG A 5 14.37 7.40 6.72
CA ARG A 5 15.29 6.26 6.86
C ARG A 5 15.41 5.81 8.32
N ASP A 6 15.63 6.76 9.23
CA ASP A 6 15.81 6.46 10.65
C ASP A 6 14.51 5.86 11.24
N LYS A 7 13.32 6.35 10.84
CA LYS A 7 12.03 5.73 11.17
C LYS A 7 11.86 4.33 10.59
N MET A 8 12.25 4.06 9.34
CA MET A 8 12.17 2.71 8.78
C MET A 8 13.06 1.72 9.56
N ILE A 9 14.24 2.16 10.01
CA ILE A 9 15.11 1.35 10.87
C ILE A 9 14.44 1.10 12.21
N GLU A 10 13.78 2.10 12.81
CA GLU A 10 12.99 1.94 14.04
C GLU A 10 11.89 0.88 13.86
N VAL A 11 11.12 0.96 12.77
CA VAL A 11 10.07 -0.02 12.45
C VAL A 11 10.63 -1.44 12.42
N LEU A 12 11.76 -1.67 11.73
CA LEU A 12 12.39 -3.00 11.65
C LEU A 12 12.78 -3.58 13.02
N HIS A 13 13.12 -2.72 13.98
CA HIS A 13 13.51 -3.13 15.34
C HIS A 13 12.34 -3.13 16.33
N SER A 14 11.17 -2.63 15.95
CA SER A 14 9.99 -2.47 16.82
C SER A 14 9.54 -3.78 17.45
N LYS A 15 9.51 -3.87 18.78
CA LYS A 15 8.99 -5.03 19.53
C LYS A 15 7.50 -4.90 19.84
N LEU A 16 6.77 -4.12 19.06
CA LEU A 16 5.35 -3.87 19.28
C LEU A 16 4.54 -5.14 18.92
N ASP A 17 3.93 -5.78 19.92
CA ASP A 17 3.26 -7.08 19.77
C ASP A 17 2.04 -7.05 18.83
N ASN A 18 1.35 -5.90 18.75
CA ASN A 18 0.20 -5.68 17.88
C ASN A 18 0.58 -5.11 16.49
N PHE A 19 1.83 -5.27 16.04
CA PHE A 19 2.30 -4.77 14.76
C PHE A 19 3.02 -5.84 13.93
N LEU A 20 2.50 -6.10 12.73
CA LEU A 20 3.06 -7.10 11.81
C LEU A 20 3.99 -6.42 10.79
N ILE A 21 5.23 -6.91 10.70
CA ILE A 21 6.20 -6.42 9.71
C ILE A 21 6.26 -7.38 8.53
N GLY A 22 5.88 -6.90 7.36
CA GLY A 22 5.95 -7.65 6.12
C GLY A 22 7.33 -7.56 5.45
N PHE A 23 7.77 -8.67 4.86
CA PHE A 23 8.86 -8.72 3.89
C PHE A 23 8.35 -9.29 2.57
N PRO A 24 8.89 -8.85 1.41
CA PRO A 24 8.41 -9.34 0.14
C PRO A 24 8.61 -10.84 -0.07
N ILE A 25 7.67 -11.50 -0.73
CA ILE A 25 7.69 -12.95 -0.97
C ILE A 25 8.98 -13.41 -1.66
N GLY A 26 9.57 -12.59 -2.54
CA GLY A 26 10.76 -12.97 -3.28
C GLY A 26 12.02 -13.18 -2.45
N TYR A 27 12.05 -12.69 -1.20
CA TYR A 27 13.11 -13.05 -0.23
C TYR A 27 12.89 -14.42 0.43
N TYR A 28 11.69 -14.97 0.32
CA TYR A 28 11.30 -16.27 0.88
C TYR A 28 11.23 -17.36 -0.21
N SER A 29 10.48 -17.10 -1.28
CA SER A 29 10.34 -18.00 -2.43
C SER A 29 10.15 -17.22 -3.73
N MET A 30 10.75 -17.73 -4.80
CA MET A 30 10.55 -17.25 -6.17
C MET A 30 9.69 -18.22 -7.01
N GLU A 31 9.07 -19.20 -6.35
CA GLU A 31 8.16 -20.14 -6.99
C GLU A 31 6.94 -19.40 -7.55
N ASN A 32 6.45 -19.87 -8.71
CA ASN A 32 5.31 -19.29 -9.43
C ASN A 32 5.48 -17.83 -9.87
N LEU A 33 6.66 -17.22 -9.73
CA LEU A 33 6.92 -15.88 -10.28
C LEU A 33 7.22 -15.97 -11.78
N LEU A 34 6.77 -14.95 -12.53
CA LEU A 34 7.16 -14.77 -13.94
C LEU A 34 8.69 -14.66 -14.08
N PRO A 35 9.28 -15.07 -15.20
CA PRO A 35 10.73 -15.01 -15.43
C PRO A 35 11.34 -13.64 -15.11
N GLU A 36 10.75 -12.54 -15.60
CA GLU A 36 11.28 -11.19 -15.33
C GLU A 36 11.20 -10.81 -13.84
N SER A 37 10.19 -11.32 -13.13
CA SER A 37 10.03 -11.11 -11.69
C SER A 37 11.10 -11.89 -10.90
N ARG A 38 11.44 -13.10 -11.33
CA ARG A 38 12.53 -13.90 -10.73
C ARG A 38 13.87 -13.21 -10.91
N ASP A 39 14.15 -12.67 -12.09
CA ASP A 39 15.42 -11.99 -12.35
C ASP A 39 15.54 -10.69 -11.54
N THR A 40 14.43 -9.96 -11.40
CA THR A 40 14.36 -8.81 -10.48
C THR A 40 14.70 -9.21 -9.05
N TRP A 41 14.10 -10.29 -8.52
CA TRP A 41 14.36 -10.75 -7.17
C TRP A 41 15.78 -11.29 -6.96
N ARG A 42 16.34 -12.00 -7.93
CA ARG A 42 17.76 -12.41 -7.91
C ARG A 42 18.68 -11.20 -7.79
N SER A 43 18.40 -10.13 -8.55
CA SER A 43 19.15 -8.87 -8.46
C SER A 43 19.00 -8.21 -7.09
N GLN A 44 17.79 -8.14 -6.55
CA GLN A 44 17.55 -7.61 -5.20
C GLN A 44 18.31 -8.41 -4.12
N ILE A 45 18.29 -9.74 -4.20
CA ILE A 45 19.00 -10.62 -3.27
C ILE A 45 20.52 -10.44 -3.39
N ALA A 46 21.07 -10.39 -4.61
CA ALA A 46 22.50 -10.25 -4.81
C ALA A 46 23.04 -8.88 -4.36
N TRP A 47 22.33 -7.79 -4.69
CA TRP A 47 22.87 -6.43 -4.57
C TRP A 47 22.35 -5.65 -3.35
N ILE A 48 21.11 -5.90 -2.93
CA ILE A 48 20.44 -5.13 -1.87
C ILE A 48 20.46 -5.87 -0.54
N TYR A 49 20.19 -7.18 -0.54
CA TYR A 49 20.12 -7.97 0.70
C TYR A 49 21.37 -7.85 1.59
N PRO A 50 22.62 -7.89 1.08
CA PRO A 50 23.81 -7.74 1.94
C PRO A 50 23.83 -6.42 2.72
N ARG A 51 23.28 -5.35 2.14
CA ARG A 51 23.20 -4.02 2.77
C ARG A 51 22.01 -3.91 3.72
N LEU A 52 20.94 -4.66 3.46
CA LEU A 52 19.71 -4.69 4.24
C LEU A 52 19.82 -5.58 5.48
N LYS A 53 20.48 -6.74 5.36
CA LYS A 53 20.58 -7.77 6.41
C LYS A 53 21.07 -7.23 7.75
N LYS A 54 21.97 -6.25 7.75
CA LYS A 54 22.50 -5.62 8.98
C LYS A 54 21.45 -4.89 9.82
N TYR A 55 20.28 -4.59 9.26
CA TYR A 55 19.16 -3.97 9.95
C TYR A 55 18.04 -4.97 10.32
N LEU A 56 18.17 -6.24 9.91
CA LEU A 56 17.13 -7.25 10.12
C LEU A 56 17.43 -8.01 11.42
N PRO A 57 16.53 -7.97 12.42
CA PRO A 57 16.71 -8.78 13.63
C PRO A 57 16.63 -10.27 13.30
N ALA A 58 17.67 -11.03 13.64
CA ALA A 58 17.78 -12.45 13.27
C ALA A 58 16.67 -13.35 13.84
N SER A 59 16.10 -12.97 14.99
CA SER A 59 15.06 -13.74 15.68
C SER A 59 13.63 -13.32 15.33
N ARG A 60 13.44 -12.39 14.38
CA ARG A 60 12.10 -11.88 14.02
C ARG A 60 11.46 -12.73 12.94
N ILE A 61 10.18 -13.06 13.15
CA ILE A 61 9.32 -13.58 12.09
C ILE A 61 8.80 -12.38 11.29
N PHE A 62 9.03 -12.41 9.98
CA PHE A 62 8.45 -11.46 9.04
C PHE A 62 7.26 -12.08 8.32
N TYR A 63 6.22 -11.27 8.10
CA TYR A 63 5.02 -11.66 7.36
C TYR A 63 5.20 -11.35 5.87
N ASN A 64 4.19 -11.63 5.03
CA ASN A 64 4.30 -11.42 3.59
C ASN A 64 3.80 -10.03 3.18
N SER A 65 4.70 -9.11 2.85
CA SER A 65 4.30 -7.78 2.35
C SER A 65 3.75 -7.82 0.92
N SER A 66 3.99 -8.91 0.17
CA SER A 66 3.42 -9.13 -1.16
C SER A 66 1.94 -9.51 -1.13
N MET A 67 1.30 -9.53 0.05
CA MET A 67 -0.16 -9.63 0.16
C MET A 67 -0.90 -8.52 -0.63
N THR A 68 -0.26 -7.38 -0.87
CA THR A 68 -0.82 -6.27 -1.66
C THR A 68 -0.58 -6.41 -3.17
N ARG A 69 0.11 -7.49 -3.59
CA ARG A 69 0.50 -7.74 -4.99
C ARG A 69 0.20 -9.19 -5.43
N PRO A 70 -1.06 -9.64 -5.36
CA PRO A 70 -1.38 -11.06 -5.54
C PRO A 70 -1.55 -11.50 -7.01
N TYR A 71 -1.29 -10.66 -8.03
CA TYR A 71 -1.70 -10.95 -9.42
C TYR A 71 -0.58 -10.83 -10.47
N ALA A 72 -0.11 -9.62 -10.78
CA ALA A 72 0.63 -9.35 -12.02
C ALA A 72 1.98 -10.06 -12.11
N HIS A 73 2.60 -10.37 -10.98
CA HIS A 73 3.93 -10.96 -10.91
C HIS A 73 3.96 -12.50 -11.00
N TYR A 74 2.80 -13.15 -11.01
CA TYR A 74 2.69 -14.61 -10.95
C TYR A 74 2.37 -15.24 -12.32
N ALA A 75 2.93 -16.43 -12.55
CA ALA A 75 2.66 -17.24 -13.74
C ALA A 75 1.28 -17.88 -13.64
N ASP A 76 1.03 -18.67 -12.61
CA ASP A 76 -0.29 -19.19 -12.23
C ASP A 76 -1.03 -18.15 -11.37
N LYS A 77 -2.18 -17.73 -11.87
CA LYS A 77 -3.06 -16.69 -11.29
C LYS A 77 -4.37 -17.26 -10.75
N THR A 78 -4.54 -18.59 -10.72
CA THR A 78 -5.79 -19.26 -10.32
C THR A 78 -6.21 -18.93 -8.90
N VAL A 79 -5.23 -18.72 -8.00
CA VAL A 79 -5.47 -18.39 -6.58
C VAL A 79 -5.70 -16.90 -6.32
N SER A 80 -5.47 -16.02 -7.31
CA SER A 80 -5.55 -14.56 -7.12
C SER A 80 -6.92 -14.10 -6.63
N LYS A 81 -7.99 -14.72 -7.14
CA LYS A 81 -9.37 -14.44 -6.68
C LYS A 81 -9.51 -14.62 -5.16
N GLN A 82 -9.03 -15.75 -4.64
CA GLN A 82 -9.10 -16.07 -3.22
C GLN A 82 -8.27 -15.09 -2.37
N TYR A 83 -7.14 -14.61 -2.89
CA TYR A 83 -6.35 -13.58 -2.21
C TYR A 83 -7.06 -12.23 -2.15
N PHE A 84 -7.70 -11.79 -3.24
CA PHE A 84 -8.52 -10.57 -3.21
C PHE A 84 -9.73 -10.71 -2.29
N GLU A 85 -10.39 -11.87 -2.24
CA GLU A 85 -11.47 -12.13 -1.28
C GLU A 85 -10.99 -12.03 0.17
N LYS A 86 -9.82 -12.61 0.49
CA LYS A 86 -9.19 -12.48 1.82
C LYS A 86 -8.82 -11.03 2.16
N LEU A 87 -8.29 -10.28 1.21
CA LEU A 87 -8.00 -8.85 1.39
C LEU A 87 -9.28 -8.06 1.66
N ARG A 88 -10.32 -8.28 0.85
CA ARG A 88 -11.62 -7.62 1.02
C ARG A 88 -12.26 -7.90 2.38
N ASN A 89 -12.00 -9.07 2.97
CA ASN A 89 -12.47 -9.37 4.32
C ASN A 89 -11.83 -8.52 5.42
N ILE A 90 -10.65 -7.91 5.20
CA ILE A 90 -10.00 -7.03 6.18
C ILE A 90 -10.87 -5.79 6.48
N TRP A 91 -11.60 -5.31 5.47
CA TRP A 91 -12.40 -4.09 5.52
C TRP A 91 -13.90 -4.32 5.31
N LYS A 92 -14.36 -5.57 5.33
CA LYS A 92 -15.78 -5.92 5.21
C LYS A 92 -16.57 -5.35 6.39
N GLU A 93 -17.65 -4.61 6.09
CA GLU A 93 -18.59 -4.03 7.07
C GLU A 93 -17.91 -3.06 8.06
N ARG A 94 -16.82 -2.40 7.63
CA ARG A 94 -16.06 -1.45 8.45
C ARG A 94 -16.10 -0.05 7.87
N ASP A 95 -16.02 0.94 8.77
CA ASP A 95 -15.72 2.32 8.39
C ASP A 95 -14.22 2.47 8.14
N ILE A 96 -13.87 2.99 6.95
CA ILE A 96 -12.49 3.10 6.48
C ILE A 96 -12.09 4.57 6.43
N LEU A 97 -10.88 4.85 6.92
CA LEU A 97 -10.13 6.07 6.61
C LEU A 97 -8.98 5.72 5.69
N LEU A 98 -9.09 6.06 4.41
CA LEU A 98 -8.08 5.79 3.40
C LEU A 98 -7.14 7.00 3.27
N ILE A 99 -5.84 6.77 3.46
CA ILE A 99 -4.79 7.77 3.30
C ILE A 99 -4.00 7.41 2.05
N GLU A 100 -4.13 8.21 1.00
CA GLU A 100 -3.57 7.90 -0.32
C GLU A 100 -3.01 9.14 -1.02
N GLY A 101 -2.19 8.93 -2.04
CA GLY A 101 -1.78 10.02 -2.93
C GLY A 101 -2.97 10.57 -3.74
N GLU A 102 -2.98 11.87 -4.00
CA GLU A 102 -4.07 12.59 -4.70
C GLU A 102 -4.46 12.03 -6.08
N LYS A 103 -3.55 11.27 -6.72
CA LYS A 103 -3.76 10.61 -8.03
C LYS A 103 -3.90 9.09 -7.92
N SER A 104 -3.82 8.49 -6.73
CA SER A 104 -3.91 7.04 -6.54
C SER A 104 -5.34 6.54 -6.78
N ARG A 105 -6.33 7.20 -6.17
CA ARG A 105 -7.77 6.97 -6.41
C ARG A 105 -8.18 5.50 -6.22
N LEU A 106 -7.69 4.86 -5.16
CA LEU A 106 -7.93 3.43 -4.91
C LEU A 106 -9.44 3.15 -4.81
N GLY A 107 -9.89 2.07 -5.44
CA GLY A 107 -11.29 1.64 -5.47
C GLY A 107 -12.20 2.46 -6.38
N VAL A 108 -11.74 3.58 -6.96
CA VAL A 108 -12.57 4.38 -7.87
C VAL A 108 -12.74 3.63 -9.19
N GLY A 109 -13.98 3.46 -9.66
CA GLY A 109 -14.27 2.70 -10.89
C GLY A 109 -14.20 1.17 -10.75
N ASN A 110 -14.05 0.63 -9.54
CA ASN A 110 -14.14 -0.81 -9.27
C ASN A 110 -14.81 -1.10 -7.91
N ASP A 111 -14.94 -2.37 -7.53
CA ASP A 111 -15.67 -2.81 -6.33
C ASP A 111 -14.76 -3.20 -5.13
N LEU A 112 -13.47 -2.81 -5.14
CA LEU A 112 -12.50 -3.21 -4.12
C LEU A 112 -12.97 -2.93 -2.69
N PHE A 113 -13.57 -1.76 -2.47
CA PHE A 113 -14.11 -1.32 -1.18
C PHE A 113 -15.64 -1.37 -1.10
N ALA A 114 -16.32 -2.02 -2.05
CA ALA A 114 -17.79 -2.04 -2.09
C ALA A 114 -18.43 -2.79 -0.91
N ASN A 115 -17.64 -3.61 -0.19
CA ASN A 115 -18.09 -4.32 1.01
C ASN A 115 -17.73 -3.58 2.31
N ALA A 116 -17.18 -2.37 2.24
CA ALA A 116 -16.99 -1.49 3.40
C ALA A 116 -18.32 -0.86 3.83
N ASN A 117 -18.44 -0.47 5.10
CA ASN A 117 -19.60 0.31 5.56
C ASN A 117 -19.52 1.76 5.07
N SER A 118 -18.34 2.37 5.16
CA SER A 118 -18.08 3.72 4.65
C SER A 118 -16.61 3.88 4.25
N VAL A 119 -16.35 4.84 3.35
CA VAL A 119 -15.00 5.21 2.93
C VAL A 119 -14.85 6.72 3.02
N GLU A 120 -13.94 7.20 3.86
CA GLU A 120 -13.48 8.58 3.86
C GLU A 120 -12.00 8.63 3.48
N ARG A 121 -11.56 9.74 2.85
CA ARG A 121 -10.24 9.86 2.23
C ARG A 121 -9.50 11.08 2.74
N ILE A 122 -8.23 10.86 3.08
CA ILE A 122 -7.23 11.91 3.25
C ILE A 122 -6.29 11.82 2.05
N LEU A 123 -6.22 12.91 1.28
CA LEU A 123 -5.31 13.00 0.15
C LEU A 123 -3.98 13.61 0.59
N ALA A 124 -2.91 12.97 0.18
CA ALA A 124 -1.53 13.41 0.38
C ALA A 124 -0.84 13.61 -0.98
N PRO A 125 0.36 14.22 -1.03
CA PRO A 125 1.07 14.42 -2.29
C PRO A 125 1.34 13.10 -2.99
N LYS A 126 1.26 13.07 -4.34
CA LYS A 126 1.61 11.87 -5.12
C LYS A 126 3.10 11.48 -5.00
N HIS A 127 3.96 12.45 -4.66
CA HIS A 127 5.40 12.30 -4.44
C HIS A 127 5.83 13.06 -3.18
N ASN A 128 6.88 12.60 -2.51
CA ASN A 128 7.40 13.20 -1.27
C ASN A 128 6.34 13.36 -0.16
N ALA A 129 5.41 12.42 -0.05
CA ALA A 129 4.31 12.48 0.93
C ALA A 129 4.78 12.49 2.39
N PHE A 130 6.05 12.16 2.66
CA PHE A 130 6.65 12.27 3.98
C PHE A 130 6.73 13.74 4.47
N ASP A 131 6.74 14.72 3.56
CA ASP A 131 6.74 16.14 3.92
C ASP A 131 5.48 16.55 4.72
N LYS A 132 4.38 15.83 4.50
CA LYS A 132 3.08 16.02 5.17
C LYS A 132 2.82 15.03 6.30
N TYR A 133 3.83 14.23 6.68
CA TYR A 133 3.69 13.12 7.61
C TYR A 133 3.04 13.49 8.94
N TYR A 134 3.61 14.49 9.63
CA TYR A 134 3.14 14.89 10.96
C TYR A 134 1.77 15.56 10.91
N GLU A 135 1.50 16.38 9.89
CA GLU A 135 0.19 17.02 9.70
C GLU A 135 -0.92 15.96 9.53
N ILE A 136 -0.65 14.92 8.74
CA ILE A 136 -1.59 13.80 8.52
C ILE A 136 -1.80 13.02 9.82
N ILE A 137 -0.73 12.65 10.54
CA ILE A 137 -0.83 11.95 11.82
C ILE A 137 -1.66 12.75 12.84
N GLU A 138 -1.41 14.05 12.99
CA GLU A 138 -2.18 14.91 13.90
C GLU A 138 -3.66 15.01 13.52
N PHE A 139 -3.98 14.99 12.23
CA PHE A 139 -5.35 14.97 11.77
C PHE A 139 -6.03 13.62 12.06
N VAL A 140 -5.36 12.50 11.81
CA VAL A 140 -5.87 11.15 12.06
C VAL A 140 -6.15 10.92 13.54
N LYS A 141 -5.37 11.51 14.45
CA LYS A 141 -5.59 11.42 15.92
C LYS A 141 -6.99 11.87 16.38
N LYS A 142 -7.71 12.65 15.57
CA LYS A 142 -9.05 13.16 15.88
C LYS A 142 -10.17 12.14 15.63
N PHE A 143 -9.88 11.04 14.93
CA PHE A 143 -10.85 10.00 14.60
C PHE A 143 -10.95 8.94 15.70
N ASP A 144 -12.09 8.27 15.75
CA ASP A 144 -12.32 7.13 16.61
C ASP A 144 -11.41 5.94 16.23
N LYS A 145 -10.92 5.20 17.25
CA LYS A 145 -9.98 4.08 17.07
C LYS A 145 -10.61 2.85 16.42
N THR A 146 -11.94 2.75 16.40
CA THR A 146 -12.67 1.66 15.72
C THR A 146 -12.53 1.71 14.20
N LYS A 147 -12.24 2.90 13.66
CA LYS A 147 -12.07 3.12 12.23
C LYS A 147 -10.81 2.44 11.70
N LEU A 148 -10.94 1.71 10.60
CA LEU A 148 -9.80 1.07 9.94
C LEU A 148 -9.03 2.09 9.12
N VAL A 149 -7.75 2.29 9.41
CA VAL A 149 -6.89 3.13 8.58
C VAL A 149 -6.25 2.28 7.50
N LEU A 150 -6.52 2.58 6.23
CA LEU A 150 -5.83 1.98 5.09
C LEU A 150 -4.89 3.00 4.48
N ILE A 151 -3.66 2.62 4.15
CA ILE A 151 -2.64 3.56 3.69
C ILE A 151 -2.01 3.07 2.38
N ALA A 152 -1.97 3.94 1.38
CA ALA A 152 -1.36 3.70 0.08
C ALA A 152 -0.46 4.90 -0.29
N LEU A 153 0.71 4.97 0.35
CA LEU A 153 1.56 6.17 0.35
C LEU A 153 3.06 5.87 0.24
N GLY A 154 3.42 4.77 -0.42
CA GLY A 154 4.81 4.36 -0.62
C GLY A 154 5.55 4.17 0.71
N PRO A 155 6.85 4.53 0.80
CA PRO A 155 7.63 4.37 2.04
C PRO A 155 7.02 5.08 3.26
N THR A 156 6.27 6.16 3.05
CA THR A 156 5.57 6.90 4.12
C THR A 156 4.51 6.02 4.80
N ALA A 157 3.86 5.13 4.05
CA ALA A 157 2.81 4.25 4.57
C ALA A 157 3.34 3.32 5.67
N THR A 158 4.52 2.75 5.47
CA THR A 158 5.14 1.81 6.43
C THR A 158 5.40 2.46 7.78
N VAL A 159 6.01 3.65 7.80
CA VAL A 159 6.31 4.34 9.06
C VAL A 159 5.05 4.94 9.69
N MET A 160 4.09 5.38 8.87
CA MET A 160 2.79 5.87 9.33
C MET A 160 1.97 4.77 10.01
N ALA A 161 1.93 3.57 9.43
CA ALA A 161 1.23 2.43 10.02
C ALA A 161 1.77 2.09 11.41
N TYR A 162 3.10 2.17 11.59
CA TYR A 162 3.74 1.95 12.88
C TYR A 162 3.37 3.02 13.92
N ASP A 163 3.53 4.31 13.60
CA ASP A 163 3.19 5.37 14.54
C ASP A 163 1.69 5.36 14.88
N LEU A 164 0.81 5.01 13.94
CA LEU A 164 -0.62 4.82 14.20
C LEU A 164 -0.89 3.63 15.11
N ALA A 165 -0.17 2.52 14.96
CA ALA A 165 -0.27 1.38 15.86
C ALA A 165 0.16 1.73 17.29
N VAL A 166 1.24 2.52 17.47
CA VAL A 166 1.64 3.08 18.78
C VAL A 166 0.54 3.95 19.39
N LEU A 167 -0.25 4.63 18.55
CA LEU A 167 -1.41 5.42 18.95
C LEU A 167 -2.71 4.60 19.08
N ASN A 168 -2.62 3.26 19.10
CA ASN A 168 -3.74 2.31 19.19
C ASN A 168 -4.76 2.38 18.04
N PHE A 169 -4.36 2.87 16.86
CA PHE A 169 -5.15 2.68 15.64
C PHE A 169 -4.76 1.36 14.97
N GLN A 170 -5.75 0.69 14.37
CA GLN A 170 -5.45 -0.36 13.41
C GLN A 170 -5.18 0.27 12.04
N ALA A 171 -3.94 0.19 11.58
CA ALA A 171 -3.51 0.67 10.28
C ALA A 171 -2.96 -0.46 9.41
N VAL A 172 -3.31 -0.48 8.13
CA VAL A 172 -2.82 -1.46 7.15
C VAL A 172 -2.23 -0.73 5.94
N ASP A 173 -0.94 -0.97 5.69
CA ASP A 173 -0.29 -0.56 4.45
C ASP A 173 -0.78 -1.47 3.31
N ILE A 174 -1.58 -0.90 2.41
CA ILE A 174 -2.20 -1.62 1.29
C ILE A 174 -1.53 -1.34 -0.05
N GLY A 175 -0.50 -0.49 -0.08
CA GLY A 175 0.34 -0.24 -1.26
C GLY A 175 -0.44 -0.10 -2.57
N ASN A 176 -0.08 -0.91 -3.57
CA ASN A 176 -0.66 -0.89 -4.92
C ASN A 176 -1.79 -1.91 -5.11
N VAL A 177 -2.48 -2.33 -4.04
CA VAL A 177 -3.53 -3.38 -4.13
C VAL A 177 -4.61 -3.08 -5.16
N ASP A 178 -4.97 -1.81 -5.34
CA ASP A 178 -5.98 -1.38 -6.32
C ASP A 178 -5.53 -1.61 -7.76
N ILE A 179 -4.28 -1.26 -8.10
CA ILE A 179 -3.76 -1.48 -9.45
C ILE A 179 -3.69 -2.97 -9.77
N GLU A 180 -3.29 -3.79 -8.79
CA GLU A 180 -3.28 -5.25 -8.92
C GLU A 180 -4.70 -5.80 -9.09
N TYR A 181 -5.69 -5.22 -8.40
CA TYR A 181 -7.10 -5.57 -8.54
C TYR A 181 -7.65 -5.18 -9.91
N GLU A 182 -7.31 -3.99 -10.44
CA GLU A 182 -7.70 -3.54 -11.77
C GLU A 182 -7.13 -4.46 -12.88
N TRP A 183 -5.86 -4.87 -12.74
CA TRP A 183 -5.25 -5.84 -13.64
C TRP A 183 -5.91 -7.22 -13.55
N TYR A 184 -6.27 -7.66 -12.34
CA TYR A 184 -7.03 -8.89 -12.14
C TYR A 184 -8.40 -8.84 -12.81
N LEU A 185 -9.19 -7.78 -12.60
CA LEU A 185 -10.52 -7.63 -13.19
C LEU A 185 -10.49 -7.62 -14.73
N ARG A 186 -9.38 -7.15 -15.32
CA ARG A 186 -9.18 -7.13 -16.78
C ARG A 186 -8.55 -8.40 -17.36
N GLY A 187 -8.17 -9.37 -16.52
CA GLY A 187 -7.38 -10.52 -16.97
C GLY A 187 -6.06 -10.10 -17.63
N ALA A 188 -5.46 -9.00 -17.16
CA ALA A 188 -4.28 -8.43 -17.79
C ALA A 188 -3.09 -9.40 -17.74
N THR A 189 -2.39 -9.55 -18.86
CA THR A 189 -1.17 -10.35 -18.98
C THR A 189 0.10 -9.50 -18.92
N SER A 190 -0.05 -8.18 -18.87
CA SER A 190 1.02 -7.20 -18.75
C SER A 190 0.58 -5.99 -17.92
N LYS A 191 1.53 -5.16 -17.50
CA LYS A 191 1.27 -3.95 -16.71
C LYS A 191 0.73 -2.85 -17.60
N VAL A 192 -0.60 -2.75 -17.65
CA VAL A 192 -1.32 -1.76 -18.45
C VAL A 192 -1.65 -0.51 -17.63
N LYS A 193 -1.70 0.65 -18.30
CA LYS A 193 -2.17 1.89 -17.69
C LYS A 193 -3.64 1.74 -17.28
N ILE A 194 -3.97 2.19 -16.08
CA ILE A 194 -5.36 2.32 -15.64
C ILE A 194 -5.80 3.77 -15.82
N GLU A 195 -6.80 3.99 -16.67
CA GLU A 195 -7.29 5.33 -16.94
C GLU A 195 -7.86 5.98 -15.67
N GLY A 196 -7.51 7.25 -15.48
CA GLY A 196 -7.88 7.98 -14.29
C GLY A 196 -7.13 7.59 -13.02
N LYS A 197 -6.10 6.73 -13.05
CA LYS A 197 -5.31 6.36 -11.85
C LYS A 197 -3.81 6.40 -12.08
N TYR A 198 -3.07 6.70 -11.01
CA TYR A 198 -1.62 6.65 -11.02
C TYR A 198 -1.11 5.20 -11.04
N THR A 199 -0.51 4.80 -12.16
CA THR A 199 0.04 3.46 -12.39
C THR A 199 1.54 3.55 -12.70
N SER A 200 2.37 3.71 -11.66
CA SER A 200 3.81 3.97 -11.82
C SER A 200 4.60 2.95 -12.66
N GLU A 201 4.10 1.71 -12.73
CA GLU A 201 4.76 0.56 -13.35
C GLU A 201 4.30 0.31 -14.80
N ALA A 202 3.35 1.09 -15.30
CA ALA A 202 2.88 1.03 -16.68
C ALA A 202 3.41 2.22 -17.49
N ILE A 203 3.69 1.99 -18.78
CA ILE A 203 4.11 3.05 -19.71
C ILE A 203 2.99 4.10 -19.80
N GLY A 204 3.33 5.38 -19.58
CA GLY A 204 2.37 6.49 -19.55
C GLY A 204 1.43 6.48 -18.34
N GLY A 205 1.59 5.56 -17.38
CA GLY A 205 0.72 5.44 -16.22
C GLY A 205 0.91 6.51 -15.15
N ARG A 206 1.93 7.36 -15.29
CA ARG A 206 2.17 8.52 -14.41
C ARG A 206 1.39 9.76 -14.84
N ASP A 207 0.95 9.82 -16.10
CA ASP A 207 0.16 10.91 -16.64
C ASP A 207 -1.32 10.65 -16.38
N VAL A 208 -1.79 11.20 -15.27
CA VAL A 208 -3.15 11.00 -14.77
C VAL A 208 -3.99 12.23 -15.06
N LYS A 209 -5.03 12.06 -15.90
CA LYS A 209 -6.01 13.12 -16.17
C LYS A 209 -6.85 13.41 -14.94
N GLU A 210 -7.39 14.63 -14.87
CA GLU A 210 -8.37 14.95 -13.85
C GLU A 210 -9.62 14.07 -13.97
N LEU A 211 -10.18 13.73 -12.83
CA LEU A 211 -11.35 12.89 -12.71
C LEU A 211 -12.46 13.68 -12.02
N ASN A 212 -13.59 13.79 -12.69
CA ASN A 212 -14.81 14.32 -12.09
C ASN A 212 -15.72 13.16 -11.68
N ASP A 213 -15.49 12.62 -10.49
CA ASP A 213 -16.32 11.57 -9.88
C ASP A 213 -16.95 12.10 -8.58
N PRO A 214 -18.26 12.42 -8.58
CA PRO A 214 -18.92 12.99 -7.41
C PRO A 214 -18.89 12.09 -6.17
N VAL A 215 -18.82 10.76 -6.34
CA VAL A 215 -18.72 9.82 -5.20
C VAL A 215 -17.34 9.96 -4.57
N TYR A 216 -16.28 9.87 -5.38
CA TYR A 216 -14.91 10.08 -4.92
C TYR A 216 -14.74 11.45 -4.24
N GLN A 217 -15.26 12.52 -4.84
CA GLN A 217 -15.14 13.87 -4.28
C GLN A 217 -15.82 14.01 -2.91
N ARG A 218 -16.99 13.38 -2.72
CA ARG A 218 -17.69 13.38 -1.42
C ARG A 218 -16.98 12.57 -0.34
N GLN A 219 -16.14 11.61 -0.72
CA GLN A 219 -15.36 10.81 0.23
C GLN A 219 -14.14 11.57 0.73
N ILE A 220 -13.67 12.62 0.04
CA ILE A 220 -12.49 13.40 0.47
C ILE A 220 -12.88 14.33 1.61
N ILE A 221 -12.31 14.07 2.78
CA ILE A 221 -12.55 14.87 4.00
C ILE A 221 -11.41 15.85 4.29
N LYS A 222 -10.22 15.60 3.76
CA LYS A 222 -9.06 16.48 3.92
C LYS A 222 -8.01 16.24 2.82
N THR A 223 -7.34 17.31 2.42
CA THR A 223 -6.23 17.28 1.47
C THR A 223 -5.03 17.99 2.10
N PHE A 224 -3.86 17.35 2.05
CA PHE A 224 -2.56 17.88 2.42
C PHE A 224 -1.67 17.81 1.18
N LEU A 225 -1.56 18.88 0.40
CA LEU A 225 -0.64 18.94 -0.73
C LEU A 225 0.59 19.77 -0.34
N SER A 226 1.73 19.41 -0.91
CA SER A 226 2.90 20.29 -0.88
C SER A 226 2.66 21.42 -1.88
N ASP A 227 3.13 22.62 -1.57
CA ASP A 227 3.18 23.70 -2.55
C ASP A 227 4.10 23.27 -3.70
N GLU A 228 3.70 23.55 -4.94
CA GLU A 228 4.48 23.24 -6.16
C GLU A 228 5.78 24.06 -6.26
#